data_AF-A0A1G7R308-F1
#
_entry.id   AF-A0A1G7R308-F1
#
_cell.length_a   1.000
_cell.length_b   1.000
_cell.length_c   1.000
_cell.angle_alpha   90.00
_cell.angle_beta   90.00
_cell.angle_gamma   90.00
#
_symmetry.space_group_name_H-M   'P 1'
#
loop_
_entity.id
_entity.type
_entity.pdbx_description
1 polymer ?
#
loop_
_entity_poly.entity_id
_entity_poly.type
_entity_poly.pdbx_seq_one_letter_code
_entity_poly.pdbx_strand_id
1 'polypeptide(L)'
;MARTRNPLLTGVKLGHGEIDPGFILKTRKGKVFISKYPDMSNVIPSKLQLKSNSKFTAAIAYARGIINDPVKKGAYKVRPGMSVYHSAVKDYLDSH
;
A
#
# COMPACT_ATOMS: atom_id res chain seq x y z
N MET A 1 -15.61 -3.94 -14.11
CA MET A 1 -14.21 -4.30 -14.43
C MET A 1 -14.22 -5.15 -15.68
N ALA A 2 -13.46 -4.78 -16.71
CA ALA A 2 -13.41 -5.52 -17.98
C ALA A 2 -12.00 -6.05 -18.22
N ARG A 3 -11.89 -7.30 -18.68
CA ARG A 3 -10.60 -7.88 -19.08
C ARG A 3 -10.17 -7.29 -20.42
N THR A 4 -8.95 -6.78 -20.52
CA THR A 4 -8.36 -6.39 -21.80
C THR A 4 -7.47 -7.50 -22.37
N ARG A 5 -7.47 -7.64 -23.69
CA ARG A 5 -6.56 -8.52 -24.45
C ARG A 5 -5.55 -7.72 -25.27
N ASN A 6 -5.45 -6.40 -25.03
CA ASN A 6 -4.57 -5.54 -25.81
C ASN A 6 -3.09 -5.91 -25.51
N PRO A 7 -2.31 -6.33 -26.53
CA PRO A 7 -0.92 -6.74 -26.37
C PRO A 7 -0.02 -5.66 -25.75
N LEU A 8 -0.33 -4.38 -25.99
CA LEU A 8 0.39 -3.24 -25.40
C LEU A 8 0.20 -3.14 -23.89
N LEU A 9 -0.93 -3.64 -23.39
CA LEU A 9 -1.27 -3.63 -21.96
C LEU A 9 -0.98 -4.98 -21.30
N THR A 10 -0.90 -6.07 -22.06
CA THR A 10 -0.58 -7.41 -21.57
C THR A 10 0.91 -7.70 -21.72
N GLY A 11 1.71 -7.35 -20.71
CA GLY A 11 3.14 -7.67 -20.66
C GLY A 11 3.99 -6.57 -20.04
N VAL A 12 3.50 -5.33 -20.04
CA VAL A 12 4.12 -4.21 -19.34
C VAL A 12 3.71 -4.26 -17.87
N LYS A 13 4.68 -4.16 -16.95
CA LYS A 13 4.40 -3.85 -15.54
C LYS A 13 3.92 -2.40 -15.48
N LEU A 14 2.66 -2.18 -15.85
CA LEU A 14 2.04 -0.88 -15.73
C LEU A 14 1.89 -0.67 -14.22
N GLY A 15 2.63 0.31 -13.69
CA GLY A 15 2.45 0.78 -12.33
C GLY A 15 0.97 1.12 -12.12
N HIS A 16 0.51 1.07 -10.87
CA HIS A 16 -0.81 1.56 -10.51
C HIS A 16 -0.93 3.03 -10.96
N GLY A 17 -1.46 3.23 -12.15
CA GLY A 17 -1.47 4.51 -12.85
C GLY A 17 -2.80 4.65 -13.57
N GLU A 18 -3.36 5.84 -13.45
CA GLU A 18 -4.46 6.28 -14.26
C GLU A 18 -4.01 6.26 -15.73
N ILE A 19 -4.75 5.55 -16.59
CA ILE A 19 -4.44 5.50 -18.04
C ILE A 19 -5.10 6.67 -18.77
N ASP A 20 -6.26 7.05 -18.25
CA ASP A 20 -7.22 7.99 -18.81
C ASP A 20 -8.07 8.51 -17.63
N PRO A 21 -8.59 9.75 -17.66
CA PRO A 21 -9.35 10.32 -16.55
C PRO A 21 -10.45 9.39 -16.06
N GLY A 22 -10.29 8.89 -14.84
CA GLY A 22 -11.27 8.00 -14.22
C GLY A 22 -11.16 6.52 -14.59
N PHE A 23 -10.07 6.04 -15.20
CA PHE A 23 -9.80 4.62 -15.43
C PHE A 23 -8.42 4.16 -14.95
N ILE A 24 -8.37 2.97 -14.36
CA ILE A 24 -7.16 2.34 -13.83
C ILE A 24 -6.94 0.93 -14.39
N LEU A 25 -5.67 0.58 -14.58
CA LEU A 25 -5.27 -0.80 -14.84
C LEU A 25 -4.99 -1.55 -13.57
N LYS A 26 -5.44 -2.80 -13.54
CA LYS A 26 -5.14 -3.75 -12.48
C LYS A 26 -4.64 -5.04 -13.10
N THR A 27 -3.51 -5.54 -12.61
CA THR A 27 -3.02 -6.87 -12.93
C THR A 27 -3.42 -7.82 -11.81
N ARG A 28 -4.17 -8.88 -12.14
CA ARG A 28 -4.59 -9.90 -11.17
C ARG A 28 -4.41 -11.28 -11.80
N LYS A 29 -3.67 -12.17 -11.12
CA LYS A 29 -3.37 -13.54 -11.61
C LYS A 29 -2.83 -13.55 -13.05
N GLY A 30 -1.90 -12.64 -13.37
CA GLY A 30 -1.30 -12.51 -14.70
C GLY A 30 -2.21 -11.96 -15.80
N LYS A 31 -3.43 -11.52 -15.47
CA LYS A 31 -4.39 -10.92 -16.42
C LYS A 31 -4.56 -9.44 -16.12
N VAL A 32 -4.73 -8.66 -17.18
CA VAL A 32 -4.89 -7.19 -17.08
C VAL A 32 -6.37 -6.82 -17.23
N PHE A 33 -6.80 -5.94 -16.33
CA PHE A 33 -8.17 -5.48 -16.23
C PHE A 33 -8.22 -3.95 -16.23
N ILE A 34 -9.20 -3.40 -16.93
CA ILE A 34 -9.56 -1.99 -16.87
C ILE A 34 -10.72 -1.85 -15.88
N SER A 35 -10.61 -0.91 -14.96
CA SER A 35 -11.64 -0.56 -13.98
C SER A 35 -11.81 0.95 -13.96
N LYS A 36 -13.02 1.42 -13.65
CA LYS A 36 -13.21 2.82 -13.27
C LYS A 36 -12.36 3.11 -12.02
N TYR A 37 -11.78 4.31 -11.96
CA TYR A 37 -11.16 4.86 -10.77
C TYR A 37 -12.24 4.96 -9.68
N PRO A 38 -11.97 4.48 -8.46
CA PRO A 38 -12.95 4.58 -7.39
C PRO A 38 -13.15 6.05 -7.01
N ASP A 39 -14.38 6.55 -7.13
CA ASP A 39 -14.72 7.85 -6.58
C ASP A 39 -14.81 7.73 -5.05
N MET A 40 -13.86 8.38 -4.37
CA MET A 40 -13.76 8.38 -2.91
C MET A 40 -14.33 9.66 -2.27
N SER A 41 -14.82 10.62 -3.06
CA SER A 41 -15.22 11.96 -2.59
C SER A 41 -16.37 11.93 -1.57
N ASN A 42 -17.27 10.94 -1.70
CA ASN A 42 -18.44 10.78 -0.84
C ASN A 42 -18.22 9.72 0.26
N VAL A 43 -17.01 9.17 0.41
CA VAL A 43 -16.72 8.17 1.43
C VAL A 43 -16.44 8.87 2.75
N ILE A 44 -17.41 8.83 3.66
CA ILE A 44 -17.28 9.37 5.02
C ILE A 44 -16.79 8.26 5.95
N PRO A 45 -15.56 8.35 6.51
CA PRO A 45 -15.05 7.33 7.40
C PRO A 45 -15.77 7.38 8.76
N SER A 46 -16.04 6.22 9.35
CA SER A 46 -16.53 6.14 10.72
C SER A 46 -15.45 6.55 11.73
N LYS A 47 -15.86 6.89 12.97
CA LYS A 47 -14.91 7.22 14.05
C LYS A 47 -13.87 6.11 14.28
N LEU A 48 -14.28 4.84 14.17
CA LEU A 48 -13.37 3.69 14.30
C LEU A 48 -12.39 3.58 13.13
N GLN A 49 -12.84 3.89 11.91
CA GLN A 49 -11.98 3.93 10.74
C GLN A 49 -10.95 5.05 10.85
N LEU A 50 -11.35 6.25 11.28
CA LEU A 50 -10.43 7.37 11.53
C LEU A 50 -9.38 7.02 12.58
N LYS A 51 -9.79 6.40 13.69
CA LYS A 51 -8.87 5.95 14.75
C LYS A 51 -7.86 4.93 14.21
N SER A 52 -8.34 3.96 13.44
CA SER A 52 -7.48 2.93 12.84
C SER A 52 -6.50 3.51 11.83
N ASN A 53 -6.96 4.42 10.97
CA ASN A 53 -6.12 5.12 9.99
C ASN A 53 -5.05 5.97 10.68
N SER A 54 -5.41 6.69 11.74
CA SER A 54 -4.47 7.48 12.53
C SER A 54 -3.40 6.61 13.18
N LYS A 55 -3.81 5.51 13.85
CA LYS A 55 -2.89 4.54 14.46
C LYS A 55 -1.92 3.96 13.42
N PHE A 56 -2.44 3.58 12.25
CA PHE A 56 -1.61 3.03 11.17
C PHE A 56 -0.65 4.08 10.59
N THR A 57 -1.09 5.34 10.46
CA THR A 57 -0.25 6.44 10.01
C THR A 57 0.92 6.67 10.96
N ALA A 58 0.66 6.64 12.27
CA ALA A 58 1.71 6.74 13.29
C ALA A 58 2.69 5.55 13.23
N ALA A 59 2.18 4.32 13.02
CA ALA A 59 3.01 3.14 12.84
C ALA A 59 3.95 3.26 11.63
N ILE A 60 3.45 3.78 10.51
CA ILE A 60 4.27 4.03 9.31
C ILE A 60 5.34 5.08 9.60
N ALA A 61 4.99 6.18 10.27
CA ALA A 61 5.92 7.25 10.60
C ALA A 61 7.06 6.72 11.50
N TYR A 62 6.72 5.92 12.51
CA TYR A 62 7.68 5.24 13.37
C TYR A 62 8.64 4.34 12.57
N ALA A 63 8.09 3.45 11.72
CA ALA A 63 8.90 2.55 10.91
C ALA A 63 9.82 3.30 9.93
N ARG A 64 9.32 4.39 9.32
CA ARG A 64 10.11 5.28 8.46
C ARG A 64 11.27 5.94 9.21
N GLY A 65 11.03 6.41 10.44
CA GLY A 65 12.08 6.98 11.28
C GLY A 65 13.22 6.01 11.59
N ILE A 66 12.92 4.71 11.67
CA ILE A 66 13.94 3.67 11.86
C ILE A 66 14.71 3.39 10.57
N ILE A 67 14.02 3.19 9.44
CA ILE A 67 14.70 2.79 8.19
C ILE A 67 15.50 3.91 7.54
N ASN A 68 15.15 5.17 7.82
CA ASN A 68 15.87 6.34 7.29
C ASN A 68 17.20 6.58 8.02
N ASP A 69 17.35 6.07 9.24
CA ASP A 69 18.58 6.14 10.02
C ASP A 69 19.33 4.80 9.89
N PRO A 70 20.51 4.76 9.24
CA PRO A 70 21.22 3.51 8.99
C PRO A 70 21.67 2.80 10.27
N VAL A 71 21.95 3.55 11.33
CA VAL A 71 22.36 3.00 12.64
C VAL A 71 21.17 2.33 13.30
N LYS A 72 20.04 3.03 13.39
CA LYS A 72 18.80 2.47 13.96
C LYS A 72 18.32 1.27 13.16
N LYS A 73 18.38 1.33 11.83
CA LYS A 73 18.00 0.23 10.95
C LYS A 73 18.86 -1.01 11.17
N GLY A 74 20.18 -0.84 11.30
CA GLY A 74 21.11 -1.95 11.53
C GLY A 74 20.95 -2.60 12.91
N ALA A 75 20.58 -1.80 13.92
CA ALA A 75 20.35 -2.28 15.28
C ALA A 75 18.94 -2.86 15.51
N TYR A 76 18.00 -2.67 14.58
CA TYR A 76 16.60 -3.03 14.81
C TYR A 76 16.37 -4.55 14.76
N LYS A 77 15.66 -5.09 15.75
CA LYS A 77 15.31 -6.52 15.78
C LYS A 77 14.28 -6.84 14.69
N VAL A 78 14.66 -7.72 13.78
CA VAL A 78 13.80 -8.14 12.67
C VAL A 78 13.03 -9.39 13.06
N ARG A 79 11.72 -9.41 12.77
CA ARG A 79 10.90 -10.61 12.90
C ARG A 79 11.22 -11.60 11.77
N PRO A 80 11.23 -12.92 12.01
CA PRO A 80 11.54 -13.91 10.98
C PRO A 80 10.67 -13.73 9.72
N GLY A 81 11.32 -13.68 8.55
CA GLY A 81 10.66 -13.53 7.25
C GLY A 81 10.10 -12.13 6.94
N MET A 82 10.35 -11.12 7.78
CA MET A 82 9.91 -9.74 7.57
C MET A 82 11.10 -8.80 7.30
N SER A 83 10.83 -7.64 6.73
CA SER A 83 11.81 -6.55 6.70
C SER A 83 11.79 -5.75 8.00
N VAL A 84 12.82 -4.94 8.24
CA VAL A 84 12.87 -3.98 9.38
C VAL A 84 11.60 -3.11 9.41
N TYR A 85 11.19 -2.59 8.25
CA TYR A 85 9.99 -1.77 8.13
C TYR A 85 8.73 -2.49 8.63
N HIS A 86 8.45 -3.70 8.12
CA HIS A 86 7.26 -4.45 8.50
C HIS A 86 7.31 -4.92 9.96
N SER A 87 8.51 -5.23 10.47
CA SER A 87 8.71 -5.57 11.88
C SER A 87 8.36 -4.38 12.76
N ALA A 88 8.89 -3.19 12.45
CA ALA A 88 8.63 -1.96 13.20
C ALA A 88 7.17 -1.50 13.16
N VAL A 89 6.51 -1.61 12.00
CA VAL A 89 5.06 -1.34 11.90
C VAL A 89 4.30 -2.28 12.84
N LYS A 90 4.63 -3.57 12.84
CA LYS A 90 3.95 -4.55 13.69
C LYS A 90 4.20 -4.31 15.18
N ASP A 91 5.44 -4.02 15.56
CA ASP A 91 5.80 -3.73 16.95
C ASP A 91 5.07 -2.49 17.48
N TYR A 92 4.91 -1.45 16.65
CA TYR A 92 4.11 -0.28 17.01
C TYR A 92 2.62 -0.62 17.20
N LEU A 93 2.06 -1.45 16.30
CA LEU A 93 0.65 -1.81 16.36
C LEU A 93 0.32 -2.75 17.53
N ASP A 94 1.25 -3.62 17.93
CA ASP A 94 1.10 -4.57 19.04
C ASP A 94 1.24 -3.89 20.43
N SER A 95 1.91 -2.74 20.51
CA SER A 95 2.20 -2.02 21.77
C SER A 95 1.17 -0.94 22.15
N HIS A 96 0.24 -0.62 21.26
CA HIS A 96 -0.81 0.40 21.41
C HIS A 96 -2.17 -0.17 20.97
#